data_AF-A0A957FZ62-F1
#
_entry.id   AF-A0A957FZ62-F1
#
_cell.length_a   1.000
_cell.length_b   1.000
_cell.length_c   1.000
_cell.angle_alpha   90.00
_cell.angle_beta   90.00
_cell.angle_gamma   90.00
#
_symmetry.space_group_name_H-M   'P 1'
#
loop_
_entity.id
_entity.type
_entity.pdbx_description
1 polymer ?
#
loop_
_entity_poly.entity_id
_entity_poly.type
_entity_poly.pdbx_seq_one_letter_code
_entity_poly.pdbx_strand_id
1 'polypeptide(L)' 'EDLEEGEIKQLDWAVEGARVTVHRIVRNAGGDLLEEDYFVSNYIPWPNIYQYGRNANLPPGVTPQYE' A
#
# COMPACT_ATOMS: atom_id res chain seq x y z
N GLU A 1 -0.29 5.17 24.51
CA GLU A 1 -0.28 6.53 25.08
C GLU A 1 -1.51 7.25 24.57
N ASP A 2 -2.19 7.97 25.45
CA ASP A 2 -3.37 8.76 25.07
C ASP A 2 -2.91 10.12 24.56
N LEU A 3 -3.41 10.53 23.39
CA LEU A 3 -3.15 11.86 22.82
C LEU A 3 -3.91 12.93 23.60
N GLU A 4 -3.38 14.16 23.62
CA GLU A 4 -4.05 15.30 24.24
C GLU A 4 -5.35 15.67 23.49
N GLU A 5 -6.23 16.42 24.15
CA GLU A 5 -7.48 16.88 23.53
C GLU A 5 -7.18 17.75 22.31
N GLY A 6 -7.77 17.42 21.16
CA GLY A 6 -7.56 18.12 19.90
C GLY A 6 -6.30 17.69 19.12
N GLU A 7 -5.44 16.84 19.69
CA GLU A 7 -4.19 16.45 19.06
C GLU A 7 -4.41 15.45 17.91
N ILE A 8 -3.63 15.62 16.84
CA ILE A 8 -3.57 14.70 15.70
C ILE A 8 -2.12 14.27 15.53
N LYS A 9 -1.85 12.97 15.61
CA LYS A 9 -0.51 12.41 15.49
C LYS A 9 -0.43 11.47 14.31
N GLN A 10 0.53 11.71 13.42
CA GLN A 10 0.86 10.75 12.37
C GLN A 10 1.68 9.61 12.96
N LEU A 11 1.20 8.38 12.78
CA LEU A 11 1.87 7.18 13.25
C LEU A 11 2.67 6.51 12.13
N ASP A 12 2.18 6.60 10.90
CA ASP A 12 2.83 5.99 9.74
C ASP A 12 2.62 6.81 8.46
N TRP A 13 3.55 6.67 7.53
CA TRP A 13 3.58 7.39 6.27
C TRP A 13 3.16 6.49 5.12
N ALA A 14 2.45 7.09 4.18
CA ALA A 14 2.05 6.40 2.99
C ALA A 14 3.27 5.94 2.19
N VAL A 15 3.19 4.71 1.69
CA VAL A 15 4.18 4.13 0.80
C VAL A 15 3.47 3.66 -0.45
N GLU A 16 4.04 3.99 -1.60
CA GLU A 16 3.49 3.56 -2.88
C GLU A 16 3.46 2.03 -2.99
N GLY A 17 2.39 1.53 -3.60
CA GLY A 17 2.30 0.15 -4.02
C GLY A 17 3.11 -0.07 -5.29
N ALA A 18 3.08 -1.30 -5.80
CA ALA A 18 3.75 -1.62 -7.05
C ALA A 18 2.98 -2.71 -7.81
N ARG A 19 2.97 -2.59 -9.14
CA ARG A 19 2.58 -3.69 -10.03
C ARG A 19 3.82 -4.22 -10.71
N VAL A 20 4.21 -5.44 -10.34
CA VAL A 20 5.38 -6.12 -10.90
C VAL A 20 4.91 -7.17 -11.88
N THR A 21 5.42 -7.11 -13.11
CA THR A 21 5.17 -8.12 -14.13
C THR A 21 6.48 -8.75 -14.55
N VAL A 22 6.58 -10.08 -14.42
CA VAL A 22 7.72 -10.86 -14.93
C VAL A 22 7.28 -11.57 -16.18
N HIS A 23 7.98 -11.31 -17.29
CA HIS A 23 7.76 -11.97 -18.58
C HIS A 23 8.84 -13.02 -18.77
N ARG A 24 8.46 -14.30 -18.81
CA ARG A 24 9.37 -15.43 -19.06
C ARG A 24 9.19 -15.91 -20.48
N ILE A 25 10.29 -15.98 -21.23
CA ILE A 25 10.34 -16.60 -22.56
C ILE A 25 11.32 -17.78 -22.47
N VAL A 26 10.85 -18.98 -22.83
CA VAL A 26 11.67 -20.18 -22.91
C VAL A 26 11.85 -20.54 -24.38
N ARG A 27 13.10 -20.78 -24.80
CA ARG A 27 13.45 -21.18 -26.16
C ARG A 27 14.25 -22.47 -26.17
N ASN A 28 14.12 -23.26 -27.23
CA ASN A 28 15.00 -24.40 -27.47
C ASN A 28 16.38 -23.93 -27.94
N ALA A 29 17.32 -24.86 -28.09
CA ALA A 29 18.67 -24.54 -28.58
C ALA A 29 18.69 -23.95 -30.01
N GLY A 30 17.67 -24.22 -30.81
CA GLY A 30 17.47 -23.65 -32.15
C GLY A 30 16.86 -22.24 -32.15
N GLY A 31 16.46 -21.72 -30.98
CA GLY A 31 15.84 -20.40 -30.83
C GLY A 31 14.31 -20.39 -30.95
N ASP A 32 13.68 -21.52 -31.22
CA ASP A 32 12.22 -21.61 -31.30
C ASP A 32 11.61 -21.39 -29.93
N LEU A 33 10.47 -20.69 -29.92
CA LEU A 33 9.69 -20.49 -28.70
C LEU A 33 9.13 -21.83 -28.21
N LEU A 34 9.43 -22.16 -26.96
CA LEU A 34 8.84 -23.30 -26.25
C LEU A 34 7.70 -22.86 -25.34
N GLU A 35 7.87 -21.75 -24.64
CA GLU A 35 6.92 -21.26 -23.65
C GLU A 35 7.04 -19.75 -23.46
N GLU A 36 5.91 -19.12 -23.15
CA GLU A 36 5.82 -17.69 -22.85
C GLU A 36 4.82 -17.48 -21.72
N ASP A 37 5.28 -16.92 -20.60
CA ASP A 37 4.48 -16.73 -19.39
C ASP A 37 4.58 -15.30 -18.86
N TYR A 38 3.51 -14.87 -18.18
CA TYR A 38 3.46 -13.63 -17.44
C TYR A 38 3.07 -13.90 -15.98
N PHE A 39 3.92 -13.47 -15.06
CA PHE A 39 3.65 -13.50 -13.63
C PHE A 39 3.38 -12.08 -13.15
N VAL A 40 2.23 -11.84 -12.53
CA VAL A 40 1.85 -10.52 -12.02
C VAL A 40 1.76 -10.58 -10.51
N SER A 41 2.49 -9.69 -9.84
CA SER A 41 2.37 -9.44 -8.40
C SER A 41 1.95 -7.99 -8.17
N ASN A 42 0.95 -7.79 -7.32
CA ASN A 42 0.46 -6.46 -6.95
C ASN A 42 0.73 -6.23 -5.46
N TYR A 43 1.60 -5.26 -5.16
CA TYR A 43 1.84 -4.75 -3.82
C TYR A 43 0.85 -3.62 -3.56
N ILE A 44 0.04 -3.78 -2.52
CA ILE A 44 -0.97 -2.81 -2.14
C ILE A 44 -0.25 -1.61 -1.51
N PRO A 45 -0.58 -0.36 -1.91
CA PRO A 45 -0.03 0.82 -1.26
C PRO A 45 -0.37 0.83 0.22
N TRP A 46 0.57 1.29 1.04
CA TRP A 46 0.33 1.54 2.45
C TRP A 46 -0.19 2.98 2.61
N PRO A 47 -1.35 3.21 3.25
CA PRO A 47 -1.86 4.56 3.46
C PRO A 47 -1.14 5.26 4.62
N ASN A 48 -1.30 6.57 4.72
CA ASN A 48 -0.93 7.28 5.95
C ASN A 48 -1.83 6.81 7.10
N ILE A 49 -1.25 6.64 8.29
CA ILE A 49 -1.99 6.27 9.50
C ILE A 49 -1.88 7.41 10.50
N TYR A 50 -3.03 7.85 10.99
CA TYR A 50 -3.16 8.92 11.98
C TYR A 50 -3.93 8.42 13.19
N GLN A 51 -3.52 8.87 14.36
CA GLN A 51 -4.25 8.76 15.60
C GLN A 51 -4.81 10.13 15.99
N TYR A 52 -6.03 10.13 16.51
CA TYR A 52 -6.76 11.33 16.85
C TYR A 52 -7.09 11.34 18.33
N GLY A 53 -6.68 12.39 19.04
CA GLY A 53 -7.12 12.66 20.40
C GLY A 53 -8.61 13.00 20.44
N ARG A 54 -9.20 12.98 21.63
CA ARG A 54 -10.61 13.35 21.82
C ARG A 54 -10.84 14.76 21.26
N ASN A 55 -12.00 14.99 20.64
CA ASN A 55 -12.40 16.30 20.09
C ASN A 55 -11.44 16.88 19.02
N ALA A 56 -10.57 16.06 18.41
CA ALA A 56 -9.78 16.49 17.25
C ALA A 56 -10.68 16.92 16.10
N ASN A 57 -10.35 18.07 15.48
CA ASN A 57 -11.06 18.55 14.30
C ASN A 57 -10.63 17.75 13.07
N LEU A 58 -11.49 16.85 12.61
CA LEU A 58 -11.15 15.89 11.55
C LEU A 58 -11.33 16.50 10.16
N PRO A 59 -10.47 16.13 9.19
CA PRO A 59 -10.71 16.42 7.79
C PRO A 59 -12.06 15.84 7.33
N PRO A 60 -12.76 16.48 6.37
CA PRO A 60 -14.01 15.97 5.83
C PRO A 60 -13.87 14.52 5.32
N GLY A 61 -14.78 13.64 5.74
CA GLY A 61 -14.79 12.24 5.31
C GLY A 61 -13.90 11.30 6.11
N VAL A 62 -13.19 11.78 7.14
CA VAL A 62 -12.46 10.93 8.08
C VAL A 62 -13.38 10.53 9.23
N THR A 63 -13.63 9.23 9.36
CA THR A 63 -14.21 8.65 10.59
C THR A 63 -13.06 8.11 11.45
N PRO A 64 -12.89 8.61 12.68
CA PRO A 64 -11.85 8.13 13.57
C PRO A 64 -12.18 6.67 13.95
N GLN A 65 -11.23 5.77 13.72
CA GLN A 65 -11.32 4.40 14.19
C GLN A 65 -10.88 4.44 15.66
N TYR A 66 -11.85 4.39 16.58
CA TYR A 66 -11.56 4.16 17.99
C TYR A 66 -11.42 2.64 18.18
N GLU A 67 -10.26 2.17 18.65
CA GLU A 67 -10.12 0.80 19.16
C GLU A 67 -10.90 0.62 20.47
#